data_AF-G3JTP4-F1
#
_entry.id   AF-G3JTP4-F1
#
_cell.length_a   1.000
_cell.length_b   1.000
_cell.length_c   1.000
_cell.angle_alpha   90.00
_cell.angle_beta   90.00
_cell.angle_gamma   90.00
#
_symmetry.space_group_name_H-M   'P 1'
#
loop_
_entity.id
_entity.type
_entity.pdbx_description
1 polymer ?
#
loop_
_entity_poly.entity_id
_entity_poly.type
_entity_poly.pdbx_seq_one_letter_code
_entity_poly.pdbx_strand_id
1 'polypeptide(L)'
;MSLTHVDPDDVFFTFSRLRPQFSCGRRVHDTLEAVLRRDLDPQDLPPISVLRDPSTGHLFSLNNRRLYVFKALRAAGRLDTVAVRVRPVPQTKRMRDKYSADRCSKTARLMLEREAADRLAEGDEAEGVQSDAGDEEQQRDGTREKAEGEAPPAPTKPAKAARNMDDWTDEEDIGRKKKGTRGKKGR
;
A
#
# COMPACT_ATOMS: atom_id res chain seq x y z
N MET A 1 -7.45 16.35 -12.97
CA MET A 1 -6.15 16.38 -12.27
C MET A 1 -5.07 16.49 -13.32
N SER A 2 -4.23 17.53 -13.29
CA SER A 2 -3.12 17.68 -14.24
C SER A 2 -2.02 16.66 -13.94
N LEU A 3 -1.39 16.14 -14.99
CA LEU A 3 -0.16 15.36 -14.88
C LEU A 3 1.02 16.34 -14.88
N THR A 4 1.93 16.16 -13.93
CA THR A 4 3.18 16.92 -13.86
C THR A 4 4.34 15.99 -14.16
N HIS A 5 5.33 16.47 -14.89
CA HIS A 5 6.56 15.71 -15.15
C HIS A 5 7.55 15.99 -14.03
N VAL A 6 8.04 14.92 -13.41
CA VAL A 6 8.98 14.99 -12.30
C VAL A 6 10.10 13.99 -12.54
N ASP A 7 11.28 14.35 -12.06
CA ASP A 7 12.42 13.45 -11.95
C ASP A 7 12.10 12.30 -10.99
N PRO A 8 12.18 11.02 -11.41
CA PRO A 8 11.90 9.93 -10.50
C PRO A 8 12.88 9.89 -9.32
N ASP A 9 14.12 10.37 -9.46
CA ASP A 9 15.14 10.34 -8.38
C ASP A 9 14.80 11.28 -7.21
N ASP A 10 14.07 12.36 -7.48
CA ASP A 10 13.58 13.32 -6.48
C ASP A 10 12.43 12.76 -5.63
N VAL A 11 11.80 11.67 -6.08
CA VAL A 11 10.69 11.04 -5.36
C VAL A 11 11.22 10.02 -4.35
N PHE A 12 10.76 10.15 -3.11
CA PHE A 12 11.06 9.23 -2.03
C PHE A 12 10.14 8.00 -2.06
N PHE A 13 10.73 6.85 -1.77
CA PHE A 13 10.00 5.64 -1.43
C PHE A 13 9.48 5.74 0.01
N THR A 14 8.21 5.39 0.17
CA THR A 14 7.58 5.28 1.49
C THR A 14 7.93 3.97 2.19
N PHE A 15 8.48 3.00 1.45
CA PHE A 15 9.00 1.73 1.99
C PHE A 15 10.36 1.40 1.38
N SER A 16 11.31 0.98 2.22
CA SER A 16 12.66 0.58 1.79
C SER A 16 12.72 -0.85 1.21
N ARG A 17 11.75 -1.70 1.57
CA ARG A 17 11.62 -3.08 1.08
C ARG A 17 10.33 -3.24 0.28
N LEU A 18 10.44 -3.70 -0.96
CA LEU A 18 9.34 -3.79 -1.90
C LEU A 18 9.06 -5.25 -2.25
N ARG A 19 7.78 -5.63 -2.33
CA ARG A 19 7.38 -6.95 -2.83
C ARG A 19 7.74 -7.06 -4.34
N PRO A 20 8.19 -8.24 -4.81
CA PRO A 20 8.64 -8.43 -6.18
C PRO A 20 7.50 -8.47 -7.22
N GLN A 21 6.25 -8.51 -6.78
CA GLN A 21 5.06 -8.60 -7.65
C GLN A 21 4.19 -7.36 -7.54
N PHE A 22 3.55 -6.98 -8.64
CA PHE A 22 2.47 -6.00 -8.69
C PHE A 22 1.15 -6.59 -8.18
N SER A 23 0.17 -5.72 -7.88
CA SER A 23 -1.17 -6.19 -7.49
C SER A 23 -1.91 -6.95 -8.60
N CYS A 24 -1.46 -6.81 -9.86
CA CYS A 24 -1.97 -7.58 -11.01
C CYS A 24 -1.23 -8.92 -11.21
N GLY A 25 -0.38 -9.35 -10.28
CA GLY A 25 0.35 -10.62 -10.34
C GLY A 25 1.65 -10.60 -11.17
N ARG A 26 1.82 -9.62 -12.07
CA ARG A 26 3.07 -9.46 -12.84
C ARG A 26 4.27 -9.16 -11.94
N ARG A 27 5.45 -9.68 -12.27
CA ARG A 27 6.69 -9.36 -11.55
C ARG A 27 7.21 -7.98 -11.94
N VAL A 28 7.78 -7.29 -10.97
CA VAL A 28 8.45 -5.99 -11.17
C VAL A 28 9.65 -6.16 -12.10
N HIS A 29 10.41 -7.24 -11.94
CA HIS A 29 11.56 -7.56 -12.78
C HIS A 29 11.17 -7.79 -14.24
N ASP A 30 10.17 -8.63 -14.51
CA ASP A 30 9.71 -8.92 -15.88
C ASP A 30 9.26 -7.64 -16.61
N THR A 31 8.62 -6.71 -15.89
CA THR A 31 8.22 -5.42 -16.46
C THR A 31 9.42 -4.56 -16.79
N LEU A 32 10.43 -4.51 -15.91
CA LEU A 32 11.66 -3.78 -16.17
C LEU A 32 12.39 -4.38 -17.39
N GLU A 33 12.47 -5.70 -17.49
CA GLU A 33 13.10 -6.41 -18.59
C GLU A 33 12.38 -6.19 -19.93
N ALA A 34 11.04 -6.24 -19.93
CA ALA A 34 10.24 -5.94 -21.12
C ALA A 34 10.49 -4.52 -21.65
N VAL A 35 10.62 -3.53 -20.75
CA VAL A 35 10.95 -2.16 -21.16
C VAL A 35 12.38 -2.06 -21.68
N LEU A 36 13.34 -2.76 -21.06
CA LEU A 36 14.73 -2.78 -21.53
C LEU A 36 14.86 -3.44 -22.92
N ARG A 37 14.04 -4.46 -23.18
CA ARG A 37 13.92 -5.13 -24.49
C ARG A 37 13.17 -4.32 -25.54
N ARG A 38 12.51 -3.22 -25.14
CA ARG A 38 11.61 -2.39 -25.97
C ARG A 38 10.32 -3.11 -26.39
N ASP A 39 9.91 -4.12 -25.62
CA ASP A 39 8.60 -4.76 -25.78
C ASP A 39 7.48 -3.90 -25.18
N LEU A 40 7.83 -2.97 -24.28
CA LEU A 40 6.92 -2.06 -23.60
C LEU A 40 7.55 -0.66 -23.51
N ASP A 41 6.79 0.37 -23.85
CA ASP A 41 7.27 1.74 -23.69
C ASP A 41 7.10 2.24 -22.25
N PRO A 42 8.07 3.00 -21.70
CA PRO A 42 7.97 3.57 -20.35
C PRO A 42 6.75 4.47 -20.16
N GLN A 43 6.27 5.11 -21.23
CA GLN A 43 5.11 6.01 -21.23
C GLN A 43 3.77 5.26 -21.16
N ASP A 44 3.75 3.98 -21.53
CA ASP A 44 2.56 3.12 -21.42
C ASP A 44 2.35 2.64 -19.98
N LEU A 45 3.35 2.81 -19.11
CA LEU A 45 3.21 2.50 -17.69
C LEU A 45 2.24 3.50 -17.03
N PRO A 46 1.27 3.02 -16.23
CA PRO A 46 0.32 3.92 -15.59
C PRO A 46 1.02 4.95 -14.69
N PRO A 47 0.58 6.23 -14.71
CA PRO A 47 1.21 7.29 -13.96
C PRO A 47 1.17 7.01 -12.46
N ILE A 48 2.21 7.43 -11.75
CA ILE A 48 2.31 7.26 -10.29
C ILE A 48 1.62 8.40 -9.57
N SER A 49 1.02 8.08 -8.42
CA SER A 49 0.51 9.11 -7.51
C SER A 49 1.59 9.45 -6.47
N VAL A 50 1.87 10.74 -6.34
CA VAL A 50 2.86 11.26 -5.38
C VAL A 50 2.19 12.24 -4.44
N LEU A 51 2.61 12.20 -3.18
CA LEU A 51 2.24 13.18 -2.18
C LEU A 51 3.34 14.25 -2.12
N ARG A 52 2.96 15.52 -2.19
CA ARG A 52 3.85 16.66 -1.97
C ARG A 52 3.63 17.22 -0.59
N ASP A 53 4.70 17.27 0.20
CA ASP A 53 4.68 17.95 1.48
C ASP A 53 4.76 19.47 1.23
N PRO A 54 3.77 20.26 1.70
CA PRO A 54 3.77 21.71 1.52
C PRO A 54 4.88 22.41 2.31
N SER A 55 5.42 21.79 3.37
CA SER A 55 6.42 22.41 4.24
C SER A 55 7.85 22.23 3.71
N THR A 56 8.21 21.00 3.34
CA THR A 56 9.56 20.67 2.84
C THR A 56 9.65 20.69 1.31
N GLY A 57 8.52 20.56 0.61
CA GLY A 57 8.50 20.39 -0.84
C GLY A 57 8.85 18.97 -1.32
N HIS A 58 9.14 18.03 -0.41
CA HIS A 58 9.48 16.66 -0.77
C HIS A 58 8.30 15.91 -1.39
N LEU A 59 8.64 14.94 -2.25
CA LEU A 59 7.68 14.10 -2.97
C LEU A 59 7.77 12.66 -2.47
N PHE A 60 6.64 12.09 -2.09
CA PHE A 60 6.53 10.73 -1.55
C PHE A 60 5.65 9.87 -2.43
N SER A 61 6.13 8.71 -2.86
CA SER A 61 5.36 7.83 -3.75
C SER A 61 4.35 6.97 -2.99
N LEU A 62 3.14 6.89 -3.54
CA LEU A 62 2.13 5.90 -3.15
C LEU A 62 2.27 4.58 -3.93
N ASN A 63 3.02 4.59 -5.03
CA ASN A 63 3.18 3.47 -5.94
C ASN A 63 4.64 3.02 -6.00
N ASN A 64 5.19 2.61 -4.86
CA ASN A 64 6.63 2.32 -4.71
C ASN A 64 7.18 1.29 -5.72
N ARG A 65 6.42 0.22 -6.03
CA ARG A 65 6.84 -0.80 -7.01
C ARG A 65 7.03 -0.22 -8.43
N ARG A 66 6.17 0.73 -8.84
CA ARG A 66 6.30 1.41 -10.13
C ARG A 66 7.43 2.42 -10.11
N LEU A 67 7.56 3.18 -9.01
CA LEU A 67 8.69 4.10 -8.84
C LEU A 67 10.04 3.38 -8.95
N TYR A 68 10.14 2.16 -8.41
CA TYR A 68 11.35 1.34 -8.54
C TYR A 68 11.71 1.08 -10.00
N VAL A 69 10.74 0.68 -10.83
CA VAL A 69 10.95 0.50 -12.27
C VAL A 69 11.40 1.80 -12.91
N PHE A 70 10.73 2.91 -12.65
CA PHE A 70 11.10 4.20 -13.25
C PHE A 70 12.52 4.66 -12.86
N LYS A 71 12.93 4.50 -11.60
CA LYS A 71 14.30 4.81 -11.17
C LYS A 71 15.32 3.91 -11.84
N ALA A 72 15.03 2.60 -11.95
CA ALA A 72 15.90 1.67 -12.66
C ALA A 72 16.03 2.02 -14.15
N LEU A 73 14.94 2.44 -14.80
CA LEU A 73 14.94 2.89 -16.19
C LEU A 73 15.73 4.18 -16.38
N ARG A 74 15.63 5.12 -15.43
CA ARG A 74 16.43 6.33 -15.44
C ARG A 74 17.92 6.04 -15.27
N ALA A 75 18.28 5.17 -14.32
CA ALA A 75 19.67 4.73 -14.15
C ALA A 75 20.21 4.02 -15.41
N ALA A 76 19.35 3.35 -16.17
CA ALA A 76 19.68 2.75 -17.46
C ALA A 76 19.68 3.75 -18.64
N GLY A 77 19.42 5.04 -18.41
CA GLY A 77 19.37 6.08 -19.44
C GLY A 77 18.20 5.92 -20.42
N ARG A 78 17.11 5.25 -20.01
CA ARG A 78 15.92 5.02 -20.84
C ARG A 78 14.81 6.04 -20.61
N LEU A 79 14.86 6.77 -19.49
CA LEU A 79 13.83 7.72 -19.11
C LEU A 79 14.43 8.84 -18.26
N ASP A 80 14.09 10.09 -18.57
CA ASP A 80 14.51 11.25 -17.78
C ASP A 80 13.43 11.68 -16.79
N THR A 81 12.18 11.77 -17.25
CA THR A 81 11.05 12.27 -16.46
C THR A 81 9.85 11.33 -16.50
N VAL A 82 9.08 11.31 -15.41
CA VAL A 82 7.85 10.50 -15.28
C VAL A 82 6.65 11.41 -15.12
N ALA A 83 5.54 11.05 -15.77
CA ALA A 83 4.25 11.67 -15.53
C ALA A 83 3.67 11.23 -14.18
N VAL A 84 3.47 12.19 -13.27
CA VAL A 84 2.96 11.93 -11.93
C VAL A 84 1.69 12.73 -11.63
N ARG A 85 0.84 12.16 -10.78
CA ARG A 85 -0.33 12.83 -10.20
C ARG A 85 0.05 13.34 -8.82
N VAL A 86 0.24 14.66 -8.69
CA VAL A 86 0.59 15.28 -7.41
C VAL A 86 -0.65 15.50 -6.57
N ARG A 87 -0.59 15.08 -5.31
CA ARG A 87 -1.58 15.40 -4.28
C ARG A 87 -0.88 16.03 -3.08
N PRO A 88 -1.47 16.99 -2.38
CA PRO A 88 -0.90 17.46 -1.12
C PRO A 88 -0.95 16.34 -0.07
N VAL A 89 0.07 16.26 0.80
CA VAL A 89 0.02 15.42 2.00
C VAL A 89 -1.16 15.90 2.87
N PRO A 90 -2.07 15.01 3.33
CA PRO A 90 -3.11 15.39 4.28
C PRO A 90 -2.51 15.98 5.55
N GLN A 91 -3.05 17.10 6.05
CA GLN A 91 -2.48 17.86 7.17
C GLN A 91 -2.65 17.20 8.55
N THR A 92 -3.15 15.95 8.62
CA THR A 92 -3.27 15.24 9.88
C THR A 92 -1.89 14.91 10.43
N LYS A 93 -1.71 15.04 11.75
CA LYS A 93 -0.42 14.79 12.43
C LYS A 93 0.15 13.40 12.07
N ARG A 94 -0.69 12.37 12.11
CA ARG A 94 -0.35 10.99 11.73
C ARG A 94 0.23 10.88 10.32
N MET A 95 -0.34 11.58 9.34
CA MET A 95 0.10 11.49 7.94
C MET A 95 1.40 12.24 7.71
N ARG A 96 1.57 13.41 8.34
CA ARG A 96 2.83 14.16 8.32
C ARG A 96 3.98 13.35 8.92
N ASP A 97 3.74 12.69 10.06
CA ASP A 97 4.76 11.87 10.73
C ASP A 97 5.09 10.61 9.92
N LYS A 98 4.14 10.11 9.12
CA LYS A 98 4.35 8.96 8.22
C LYS A 98 5.15 9.34 6.97
N TYR A 99 4.87 10.49 6.38
CA TYR A 99 5.51 10.98 5.16
C TYR A 99 6.54 12.07 5.49
N SER A 100 7.57 11.68 6.23
CA SER A 100 8.72 12.53 6.51
C SER A 100 9.97 12.02 5.78
N ALA A 101 10.92 12.92 5.55
CA ALA A 101 12.22 12.57 4.99
C ALA A 101 13.01 11.59 5.86
N ASP A 102 12.74 11.55 7.18
CA ASP A 102 13.42 10.66 8.12
C ASP A 102 12.96 9.20 8.00
N ARG A 103 11.66 8.99 7.68
CA ARG A 103 11.08 7.64 7.54
C ARG A 103 11.12 7.12 6.10
N CYS A 104 11.08 8.03 5.13
CA CYS A 104 11.10 7.67 3.72
C CYS A 104 12.53 7.62 3.20
N SER A 105 12.77 6.86 2.13
CA SER A 105 14.11 6.61 1.60
C SER A 105 14.18 6.90 0.11
N LYS A 106 15.32 7.38 -0.39
CA LYS A 106 15.53 7.57 -1.84
C LYS A 106 15.81 6.26 -2.57
N THR A 107 16.28 5.24 -1.86
CA THR A 107 16.64 3.93 -2.39
C THR A 107 15.79 2.84 -1.75
N ALA A 108 15.29 1.90 -2.56
CA ALA A 108 14.55 0.73 -2.09
C ALA A 108 15.11 -0.55 -2.71
N ARG A 109 14.89 -1.69 -2.05
CA ARG A 109 15.30 -3.02 -2.53
C ARG A 109 14.07 -3.90 -2.73
N LEU A 110 14.06 -4.69 -3.81
CA LEU A 110 13.08 -5.75 -4.01
C LEU A 110 13.42 -6.93 -3.10
N MET A 111 12.43 -7.46 -2.40
CA MET A 111 12.57 -8.68 -1.61
C MET A 111 12.69 -9.90 -2.53
N LEU A 112 13.41 -10.92 -2.06
CA LEU A 112 13.46 -12.20 -2.76
C LEU A 112 12.08 -12.87 -2.73
N GLU A 113 11.77 -13.68 -3.73
CA GLU A 113 10.46 -14.32 -3.85
C GLU A 113 10.14 -15.24 -2.67
N ARG A 114 11.15 -15.96 -2.18
CA ARG A 114 11.02 -16.81 -1.00
C ARG A 114 10.69 -15.99 0.25
N GLU A 115 11.43 -14.92 0.51
CA GLU A 115 11.17 -14.01 1.62
C GLU A 115 9.79 -13.34 1.53
N ALA A 116 9.35 -13.03 0.31
CA ALA A 116 8.03 -12.46 0.07
C ALA A 116 6.91 -13.50 0.30
N ALA A 117 7.13 -14.76 -0.10
CA ALA A 117 6.19 -15.86 0.12
C ALA A 117 6.07 -16.20 1.61
N ASP A 118 7.19 -16.23 2.34
CA ASP A 118 7.20 -16.48 3.78
C ASP A 118 6.41 -15.39 4.54
N ARG A 119 6.60 -14.11 4.20
CA ARG A 119 5.78 -13.01 4.77
C ARG A 119 4.29 -13.07 4.41
N LEU A 120 3.95 -13.64 3.25
CA LEU A 120 2.56 -13.85 2.87
C LEU A 120 1.95 -15.05 3.63
N ALA A 121 2.75 -16.08 3.91
CA ALA A 121 2.33 -17.27 4.63
C ALA A 121 2.19 -17.04 6.14
N GLU A 122 3.02 -16.17 6.72
CA GLU A 122 2.96 -15.77 8.13
C GLU A 122 1.82 -14.78 8.44
N GLY A 123 0.93 -14.48 7.48
CA GLY A 123 -0.23 -13.64 7.72
C GLY A 123 0.12 -12.18 8.01
N ASP A 124 1.17 -11.65 7.38
CA ASP A 124 1.53 -10.24 7.54
C ASP A 124 0.50 -9.34 6.81
N GLU A 125 -0.45 -8.90 7.63
CA GLU A 125 -1.24 -7.66 7.58
C GLU A 125 -0.35 -6.43 7.31
N ALA A 126 0.35 -6.39 6.18
CA ALA A 126 0.98 -5.17 5.66
C ALA A 126 -0.03 -4.25 4.95
N GLU A 127 -1.33 -4.43 5.19
CA GLU A 127 -2.30 -3.34 5.27
C GLU A 127 -2.16 -2.77 6.67
N GLY A 128 -1.25 -1.81 6.86
CA GLY A 128 -1.06 -1.12 8.14
C GLY A 128 -2.25 -0.22 8.51
N VAL A 129 -3.41 -0.82 8.79
CA VAL A 129 -4.40 -0.32 9.75
C VAL A 129 -3.81 -0.59 11.13
N GLN A 130 -3.04 0.37 11.66
CA GLN A 130 -2.93 0.45 13.11
C GLN A 130 -4.27 0.97 13.63
N SER A 131 -5.18 0.03 13.92
CA SER A 131 -6.27 0.19 14.88
C SER A 131 -5.67 -0.09 16.25
N ASP A 132 -5.51 0.98 17.01
CA ASP A 132 -5.11 0.95 18.41
C ASP A 132 -6.33 0.51 19.23
N ALA A 133 -6.31 -0.73 19.71
CA ALA A 133 -7.32 -1.27 20.62
C ALA A 133 -6.62 -2.20 21.62
N GLY A 134 -6.78 -1.88 22.91
CA GLY A 134 -6.62 -2.82 24.01
C GLY A 134 -5.39 -2.62 24.89
N ASP A 135 -5.52 -1.73 25.87
CA ASP A 135 -4.74 -1.76 27.10
C ASP A 135 -5.45 -2.75 28.04
N GLU A 136 -4.84 -3.89 28.35
CA GLU A 136 -5.27 -4.75 29.46
C GLU A 136 -4.04 -5.18 30.29
N GLU A 137 -4.10 -4.77 31.56
CA GLU A 137 -3.12 -4.99 32.60
C GLU A 137 -2.90 -6.46 32.94
N GLN A 138 -1.65 -6.75 33.29
CA GLN A 138 -1.18 -8.00 33.85
C GLN A 138 -1.64 -8.18 35.31
N GLN A 139 -2.12 -9.38 35.65
CA GLN A 139 -1.92 -9.92 37.01
C GLN A 139 -1.82 -11.46 37.06
N ARG A 140 -0.56 -11.90 37.21
CA ARG A 140 -0.01 -12.88 38.17
C ARG A 140 -0.64 -14.27 38.44
N ASP A 141 0.23 -15.26 38.24
CA ASP A 141 0.69 -16.30 39.19
C ASP A 141 -0.12 -17.62 39.36
N GLY A 142 0.61 -18.74 39.51
CA GLY A 142 0.11 -19.97 40.14
C GLY A 142 0.13 -21.31 39.38
N THR A 143 1.29 -21.98 39.37
CA THR A 143 1.57 -23.43 39.61
C THR A 143 0.58 -24.58 39.22
N ARG A 144 1.14 -25.60 38.52
CA ARG A 144 1.21 -27.06 38.85
C ARG A 144 0.48 -28.11 37.96
N GLU A 145 1.31 -29.09 37.52
CA GLU A 145 1.14 -30.54 37.21
C GLU A 145 0.28 -31.11 36.05
N LYS A 146 0.98 -31.92 35.23
CA LYS A 146 0.68 -33.23 34.59
C LYS A 146 -0.77 -33.57 34.20
N ALA A 147 -0.96 -33.95 32.92
CA ALA A 147 -1.43 -35.28 32.50
C ALA A 147 -1.33 -35.47 30.97
N GLU A 148 -1.18 -36.74 30.59
CA GLU A 148 -1.08 -37.32 29.26
C GLU A 148 -2.40 -37.29 28.48
N GLY A 149 -2.36 -37.48 27.14
CA GLY A 149 -3.50 -38.03 26.41
C GLY A 149 -3.80 -37.47 25.02
N GLU A 150 -3.48 -38.28 24.00
CA GLU A 150 -4.21 -38.53 22.74
C GLU A 150 -4.66 -37.40 21.78
N ALA A 151 -4.12 -37.46 20.56
CA ALA A 151 -4.73 -36.95 19.32
C ALA A 151 -6.00 -37.76 18.97
N PRO A 152 -7.01 -37.22 18.25
CA PRO A 152 -7.00 -37.25 16.76
C PRO A 152 -7.85 -36.09 16.13
N PRO A 153 -8.40 -36.20 14.89
CA PRO A 153 -7.85 -35.64 13.66
C PRO A 153 -8.70 -34.51 13.02
N ALA A 154 -8.13 -33.91 11.98
CA ALA A 154 -8.68 -32.82 11.15
C ALA A 154 -10.06 -33.10 10.51
N PRO A 155 -10.90 -32.07 10.34
CA PRO A 155 -11.96 -32.08 9.33
C PRO A 155 -11.61 -31.20 8.11
N THR A 156 -11.45 -31.87 6.98
CA THR A 156 -11.50 -31.31 5.62
C THR A 156 -12.90 -30.81 5.25
N LYS A 157 -12.97 -29.74 4.43
CA LYS A 157 -13.92 -29.43 3.31
C LYS A 157 -14.37 -27.95 3.33
N PRO A 158 -14.90 -27.38 2.23
CA PRO A 158 -14.67 -27.64 0.80
C PRO A 158 -14.32 -26.36 0.01
N ALA A 159 -13.77 -26.54 -1.18
CA ALA A 159 -13.60 -25.49 -2.18
C ALA A 159 -14.91 -24.76 -2.47
N LYS A 160 -14.88 -23.42 -2.50
CA LYS A 160 -15.92 -22.61 -3.13
C LYS A 160 -15.35 -21.85 -4.33
N ALA A 161 -16.12 -22.01 -5.40
CA ALA A 161 -15.97 -21.52 -6.75
C ALA A 161 -15.62 -20.03 -6.87
N ALA A 162 -14.96 -19.75 -7.99
CA ALA A 162 -14.74 -18.42 -8.55
C ALA A 162 -16.00 -17.56 -8.48
N ARG A 163 -15.87 -16.38 -7.86
CA ARG A 163 -16.74 -15.25 -8.15
C ARG A 163 -16.12 -14.47 -9.31
N ASN A 164 -16.62 -14.73 -10.51
CA ASN A 164 -16.69 -13.69 -11.54
C ASN A 164 -17.66 -12.62 -11.05
N MET A 165 -17.30 -11.33 -11.18
CA MET A 165 -18.24 -10.27 -11.55
C MET A 165 -17.53 -8.93 -11.62
N ASP A 166 -17.28 -8.51 -12.86
CA ASP A 166 -17.47 -7.14 -13.33
C ASP A 166 -18.65 -6.48 -12.60
N ASP A 167 -18.41 -5.51 -11.70
CA ASP A 167 -19.42 -4.49 -11.34
C ASP A 167 -18.86 -3.36 -10.44
N TRP A 168 -17.80 -2.66 -10.85
CA TRP A 168 -17.33 -1.45 -10.14
C TRP A 168 -17.30 -0.24 -11.08
N THR A 169 -18.45 0.04 -11.66
CA THR A 169 -18.86 1.40 -12.04
C THR A 169 -20.21 1.65 -11.38
N ASP A 170 -20.24 2.48 -10.36
CA ASP A 170 -21.42 3.33 -10.19
C ASP A 170 -21.03 4.73 -9.73
N GLU A 171 -21.40 5.64 -10.61
CA GLU A 171 -21.53 7.07 -10.43
C GLU A 171 -22.71 7.34 -9.47
N GLU A 172 -22.70 8.52 -8.86
CA GLU A 172 -23.88 9.18 -8.29
C GLU A 172 -24.66 8.47 -7.14
N ASP A 173 -24.53 9.00 -5.91
CA ASP A 173 -25.75 9.53 -5.29
C ASP A 173 -25.49 10.63 -4.26
N ILE A 174 -26.33 11.65 -4.35
CA ILE A 174 -26.24 12.97 -3.76
C ILE A 174 -27.14 12.97 -2.52
N GLY A 175 -26.54 12.80 -1.34
CA GLY A 175 -27.26 12.82 -0.07
C GLY A 175 -27.60 14.22 0.46
N ARG A 176 -28.52 14.95 -0.20
CA ARG A 176 -29.31 16.04 0.41
C ARG A 176 -30.38 15.45 1.34
N LYS A 177 -30.51 15.95 2.59
CA LYS A 177 -31.75 16.07 3.41
C LYS A 177 -31.35 16.46 4.85
N LYS A 178 -32.09 17.24 5.63
CA LYS A 178 -33.23 18.16 5.46
C LYS A 178 -33.34 18.89 6.82
N LYS A 179 -33.71 20.17 6.80
CA LYS A 179 -34.15 20.93 7.98
C LYS A 179 -35.36 20.23 8.65
N GLY A 180 -35.37 20.21 9.98
CA GLY A 180 -36.53 19.82 10.78
C GLY A 180 -36.60 20.67 12.05
N THR A 181 -37.40 21.72 12.00
CA THR A 181 -37.90 22.46 13.17
C THR A 181 -38.93 21.61 13.93
N ARG A 182 -39.07 21.88 15.25
CA ARG A 182 -40.32 21.98 16.04
C ARG A 182 -40.17 21.32 17.42
N GLY A 183 -40.18 22.14 18.47
CA GLY A 183 -40.12 21.68 19.86
C GLY A 183 -41.47 21.42 20.53
N LYS A 184 -41.45 21.01 21.81
CA LYS A 184 -42.35 21.43 22.90
C LYS A 184 -42.08 20.64 24.20
N LYS A 185 -42.10 21.39 25.31
CA LYS A 185 -42.58 21.08 26.68
C LYS A 185 -41.81 20.10 27.58
N GLY A 186 -41.34 20.65 28.70
CA GLY A 186 -41.93 20.40 30.02
C GLY A 186 -41.03 19.72 31.05
N ARG A 187 -40.67 20.44 32.13
CA ARG A 187 -41.32 20.31 33.44
C ARG A 187 -40.97 21.50 34.32
#